data_AF-A0A1V4UKE8-F1
#
_entry.id   AF-A0A1V4UKE8-F1
#
_cell.length_a   1.000
_cell.length_b   1.000
_cell.length_c   1.000
_cell.angle_alpha   90.00
_cell.angle_beta   90.00
_cell.angle_gamma   90.00
#
_symmetry.space_group_name_H-M   'P 1'
#
loop_
_entity.id
_entity.type
_entity.pdbx_description
1 polymer ?
#
loop_
_entity_poly.entity_id
_entity_poly.type
_entity_poly.pdbx_seq_one_letter_code
_entity_poly.pdbx_strand_id
1 'polypeptide(L)'
;MHWQYNQAKSRKLHMMTDTHLQQLFLYEHDAGRLELLVRIAYWIAIGIVAWVYGLIAFLCLIVQWFHILILGRRSQGLSDFAKGYLEYMVHRMPYTYLMTDRRPAVLSDPVKIFEETG
;
A
#
# COMPACT_ATOMS: atom_id res chain seq x y z
N MET A 1 -7.81 41.96 4.48
CA MET A 1 -8.42 40.80 3.81
C MET A 1 -7.67 39.46 3.98
N HIS A 2 -6.44 39.41 4.51
CA HIS A 2 -5.68 38.14 4.68
C HIS A 2 -6.10 37.28 5.90
N TRP A 3 -6.82 37.84 6.87
CA TRP A 3 -7.20 37.16 8.11
C TRP A 3 -8.26 36.05 7.92
N GLN A 4 -9.22 36.23 7.00
CA GLN A 4 -10.27 35.22 6.74
C GLN A 4 -9.74 34.00 5.98
N TYR A 5 -8.76 34.20 5.09
CA TYR A 5 -8.08 33.13 4.36
C TYR A 5 -7.38 32.15 5.32
N ASN A 6 -6.66 32.68 6.32
CA ASN A 6 -5.95 31.86 7.29
C ASN A 6 -6.91 31.10 8.24
N GLN A 7 -8.05 31.71 8.59
CA GLN A 7 -9.09 31.07 9.42
C GLN A 7 -9.83 29.94 8.68
N ALA A 8 -10.07 30.08 7.38
CA ALA A 8 -10.66 29.01 6.56
C ALA A 8 -9.69 27.82 6.42
N LYS A 9 -8.40 28.10 6.20
CA LYS A 9 -7.34 27.08 6.14
C LYS A 9 -7.15 26.38 7.48
N SER A 10 -7.15 27.12 8.60
CA SER A 10 -7.01 26.58 9.96
C SER A 10 -8.22 25.72 10.38
N ARG A 11 -9.45 26.13 10.05
CA ARG A 11 -10.64 25.27 10.25
C ARG A 11 -10.59 24.00 9.42
N LYS A 12 -10.15 24.08 8.15
CA LYS A 12 -9.98 22.91 7.29
C LYS A 12 -8.89 21.97 7.83
N LEU A 13 -7.81 22.52 8.40
CA LEU A 13 -6.74 21.76 9.05
C LEU A 13 -7.24 21.04 10.31
N HIS A 14 -7.95 21.72 11.22
CA HIS A 14 -8.55 21.05 12.39
C HIS A 14 -9.58 19.99 11.99
N MET A 15 -10.44 20.25 10.99
CA MET A 15 -11.45 19.30 10.52
C MET A 15 -10.83 18.06 9.84
N MET A 16 -9.57 18.12 9.39
CA MET A 16 -8.82 16.99 8.84
C MET A 16 -8.08 16.18 9.94
N THR A 17 -8.03 16.71 11.17
CA THR A 17 -7.31 16.10 12.32
C THR A 17 -8.21 15.16 13.15
N ASP A 18 -9.51 15.12 12.89
CA ASP A 18 -10.48 14.23 13.58
C ASP A 18 -10.54 12.80 13.01
N THR A 19 -9.97 12.56 11.84
CA THR A 19 -9.60 11.19 11.45
C THR A 19 -8.42 10.78 12.30
N HIS A 20 -8.46 9.63 12.98
CA HIS A 20 -7.32 9.12 13.76
C HIS A 20 -6.21 8.65 12.80
N LEU A 21 -5.55 9.58 12.09
CA LEU A 21 -4.41 9.33 11.21
C LEU A 21 -3.24 8.82 12.03
N GLN A 22 -3.21 7.51 12.20
CA GLN A 22 -2.08 6.80 12.80
C GLN A 22 -0.91 6.92 11.83
N GLN A 23 0.17 7.55 12.28
CA GLN A 23 1.40 7.61 11.49
C GLN A 23 1.93 6.18 11.30
N LEU A 24 2.07 5.75 10.04
CA LEU A 24 2.59 4.42 9.69
C LEU A 24 4.03 4.18 10.18
N PHE A 25 4.79 5.25 10.40
CA PHE A 25 6.23 5.22 10.70
C PHE A 25 6.57 5.75 12.10
N LEU A 26 5.65 5.64 13.06
CA LEU A 26 5.95 5.98 14.46
C LEU A 26 7.01 5.01 15.00
N TYR A 27 8.07 5.57 15.58
CA TYR A 27 9.12 4.80 16.23
C TYR A 27 8.64 4.31 17.60
N GLU A 28 8.40 3.02 17.71
CA GLU A 28 8.10 2.34 18.97
C GLU A 28 9.44 1.93 19.63
N HIS A 29 9.66 2.31 20.89
CA HIS A 29 10.92 2.01 21.57
C HIS A 29 10.98 0.57 22.11
N ASP A 30 9.82 -0.03 22.41
CA ASP A 30 9.68 -1.36 22.98
C ASP A 30 9.61 -2.45 21.90
N ALA A 31 10.77 -2.93 21.45
CA ALA A 31 10.86 -4.08 20.55
C ALA A 31 11.25 -5.37 21.31
N GLY A 32 10.31 -6.30 21.44
CA GLY A 32 10.55 -7.60 22.07
C GLY A 32 11.39 -8.54 21.19
N ARG A 33 12.44 -9.16 21.73
CA ARG A 33 13.33 -10.09 20.98
C ARG A 33 12.57 -11.29 20.37
N LEU A 34 11.52 -11.76 21.04
CA LEU A 34 10.67 -12.85 20.54
C LEU A 34 9.80 -12.42 19.36
N GLU A 35 9.37 -11.15 19.32
CA GLU A 35 8.58 -10.61 18.23
C GLU A 35 9.39 -10.59 16.93
N LEU A 36 10.70 -10.30 17.01
CA LEU A 36 11.61 -10.36 15.88
C LEU A 36 11.67 -11.78 15.28
N LEU A 37 11.71 -12.83 16.11
CA LEU A 37 11.72 -14.22 15.64
C LEU A 37 10.40 -14.60 14.95
N VAL A 38 9.26 -14.21 15.55
CA VAL A 38 7.94 -14.41 14.93
C VAL A 38 7.84 -13.64 13.62
N ARG A 39 8.42 -12.44 13.56
CA ARG A 39 8.46 -11.62 12.34
C ARG A 39 9.25 -12.28 11.22
N ILE A 40 10.39 -12.91 11.52
CA ILE A 40 11.17 -13.68 10.52
C ILE A 40 10.36 -14.83 9.94
N ALA A 41 9.69 -15.62 10.79
CA ALA A 41 8.84 -16.72 10.32
C ALA A 41 7.67 -16.20 9.46
N TYR A 42 7.06 -15.08 9.87
CA TYR A 42 5.98 -14.46 9.13
C TYR A 42 6.44 -13.82 7.80
N TRP A 43 7.66 -13.29 7.76
CA TRP A 43 8.33 -12.81 6.54
C TRP A 43 8.45 -13.91 5.50
N ILE A 44 8.87 -15.12 5.91
CA ILE A 44 8.99 -16.27 5.01
C ILE A 44 7.61 -16.64 4.43
N ALA A 45 6.58 -16.67 5.28
CA ALA A 45 5.22 -16.95 4.83
C ALA A 45 4.70 -15.89 3.84
N ILE A 46 4.86 -14.60 4.15
CA ILE A 46 4.49 -13.50 3.23
C ILE A 46 5.29 -13.57 1.94
N GLY A 47 6.58 -13.87 2.03
CA GLY A 47 7.49 -13.98 0.89
C GLY A 47 7.04 -15.04 -0.10
N ILE A 48 6.63 -16.22 0.37
CA ILE A 48 6.11 -17.29 -0.48
C ILE A 48 4.81 -16.84 -1.18
N VAL A 49 3.87 -16.26 -0.44
CA VAL A 49 2.61 -15.78 -1.02
C VAL A 49 2.86 -14.66 -2.03
N ALA A 50 3.75 -13.72 -1.71
CA ALA A 50 4.15 -12.64 -2.60
C ALA A 50 4.81 -13.17 -3.88
N TRP A 51 5.64 -14.21 -3.75
CA TRP A 51 6.32 -14.81 -4.90
C TRP A 51 5.33 -15.50 -5.85
N VAL A 52 4.40 -16.30 -5.31
CA VAL A 52 3.37 -16.95 -6.13
C VAL A 52 2.44 -15.92 -6.77
N TYR A 53 1.95 -14.95 -5.99
CA TYR A 53 1.06 -13.91 -6.51
C TYR A 53 1.78 -13.03 -7.55
N GLY A 54 3.04 -12.69 -7.30
CA GLY A 54 3.90 -11.94 -8.22
C GLY A 54 4.17 -12.69 -9.52
N LEU A 55 4.35 -14.01 -9.47
CA LEU A 55 4.48 -14.82 -10.68
C LEU A 55 3.22 -14.77 -11.54
N ILE A 56 2.04 -14.89 -10.93
CA ILE A 56 0.76 -14.78 -11.65
C ILE A 56 0.60 -13.35 -12.21
N ALA A 57 0.90 -12.33 -11.42
CA ALA A 57 0.81 -10.93 -11.83
C ALA A 57 1.75 -10.63 -12.99
N PHE A 58 2.97 -11.18 -12.96
CA PHE A 58 3.93 -11.08 -14.06
C PHE A 58 3.37 -11.71 -15.34
N LEU A 59 2.83 -12.93 -15.27
CA LEU A 59 2.19 -13.57 -16.42
C LEU A 59 1.00 -12.74 -16.95
N CYS A 60 0.17 -12.19 -16.07
CA CYS A 60 -0.90 -11.27 -16.44
C CYS A 60 -0.37 -10.03 -17.17
N LEU A 61 0.73 -9.44 -16.73
CA LEU A 61 1.35 -8.29 -17.40
C LEU A 61 1.94 -8.65 -18.77
N ILE A 62 2.55 -9.84 -18.90
CA ILE A 62 3.03 -10.33 -20.20
C ILE A 62 1.87 -10.52 -21.16
N VAL A 63 0.79 -11.19 -20.74
CA VAL A 63 -0.43 -11.34 -21.57
C VAL A 63 -1.04 -9.98 -21.89
N GLN A 64 -1.04 -9.04 -20.94
CA GLN A 64 -1.56 -7.68 -21.14
C GLN A 64 -0.77 -6.96 -22.22
N TRP A 65 0.55 -7.08 -22.19
CA TRP A 65 1.44 -6.47 -23.17
C TRP A 65 1.14 -6.99 -24.58
N PHE A 66 1.03 -8.32 -24.76
CA PHE A 66 0.60 -8.90 -26.03
C PHE A 66 -0.81 -8.45 -26.44
N HIS A 67 -1.75 -8.39 -25.49
CA HIS A 67 -3.11 -7.93 -25.75
C HIS A 67 -3.15 -6.47 -26.25
N ILE A 68 -2.32 -5.60 -25.68
CA ILE A 68 -2.19 -4.21 -26.12
C ILE A 68 -1.58 -4.14 -27.53
N LEU A 69 -0.55 -4.94 -27.83
CA LEU A 69 0.07 -4.94 -29.15
C LEU A 69 -0.90 -5.39 -30.26
N ILE A 70 -1.76 -6.38 -29.97
CA ILE A 70 -2.68 -6.94 -30.97
C ILE A 70 -3.98 -6.12 -31.08
N LEU A 71 -4.59 -5.72 -29.94
CA LEU A 71 -5.90 -5.07 -29.93
C LEU A 71 -5.83 -3.54 -29.75
N GLY A 72 -4.67 -2.98 -29.42
CA GLY A 72 -4.51 -1.54 -29.14
C GLY A 72 -5.22 -1.06 -27.88
N ARG A 73 -5.74 -1.97 -27.04
CA ARG A 73 -6.50 -1.64 -25.81
C ARG A 73 -6.04 -2.47 -24.63
N ARG A 74 -6.13 -1.89 -23.44
CA ARG A 74 -5.76 -2.53 -22.18
C ARG A 74 -6.93 -3.34 -21.62
N SER A 75 -6.70 -4.59 -21.20
CA SER A 75 -7.74 -5.41 -20.57
C SER A 75 -7.93 -5.00 -19.11
N GLN A 76 -9.16 -4.69 -18.72
CA GLN A 76 -9.47 -4.25 -17.36
C GLN A 76 -9.16 -5.32 -16.32
N GLY A 77 -9.55 -6.59 -16.57
CA GLY A 77 -9.31 -7.68 -15.61
C GLY A 77 -7.83 -7.97 -15.33
N LEU A 78 -6.97 -7.94 -16.36
CA LEU A 78 -5.52 -8.12 -16.18
C LEU A 78 -4.88 -6.96 -15.42
N SER A 79 -5.35 -5.73 -15.70
CA SER A 79 -4.89 -4.56 -14.98
C SER A 79 -5.36 -4.55 -13.53
N ASP A 80 -6.59 -4.99 -13.25
CA ASP A 80 -7.13 -5.09 -11.89
C ASP A 80 -6.38 -6.16 -11.08
N PHE A 81 -6.00 -7.27 -11.70
CA PHE A 81 -5.18 -8.29 -11.04
C PHE A 81 -3.78 -7.76 -10.67
N ALA A 82 -3.10 -7.11 -11.63
CA ALA A 82 -1.80 -6.49 -11.38
C ALA A 82 -1.89 -5.39 -10.31
N LYS A 83 -2.98 -4.63 -10.30
CA LYS A 83 -3.27 -3.63 -9.26
C LYS A 83 -3.41 -4.29 -7.89
N GLY A 84 -4.20 -5.35 -7.77
CA GLY A 84 -4.38 -6.07 -6.51
C GLY A 84 -3.08 -6.64 -5.95
N TYR A 85 -2.19 -7.15 -6.81
CA TYR A 85 -0.85 -7.56 -6.41
C TYR A 85 -0.02 -6.39 -5.86
N LEU A 86 -0.06 -5.23 -6.53
CA LEU A 86 0.70 -4.05 -6.09
C LEU A 86 0.17 -3.50 -4.75
N GLU A 87 -1.15 -3.44 -4.58
CA GLU A 87 -1.81 -3.05 -3.32
C GLU A 87 -1.40 -3.99 -2.17
N TYR A 88 -1.40 -5.29 -2.43
CA TYR A 88 -0.93 -6.31 -1.48
C TYR A 88 0.53 -6.07 -1.07
N MET A 89 1.41 -5.72 -2.01
CA MET A 89 2.82 -5.48 -1.74
C MET A 89 3.03 -4.21 -0.91
N VAL A 90 2.45 -3.09 -1.33
CA VAL A 90 2.59 -1.79 -0.65
C VAL A 90 2.07 -1.84 0.78
N HIS A 91 0.97 -2.56 1.02
CA HIS A 91 0.40 -2.68 2.37
C HIS A 91 1.33 -3.46 3.35
N ARG A 92 2.16 -4.37 2.84
CA ARG A 92 3.05 -5.23 3.66
C ARG A 92 4.47 -4.71 3.74
N MET A 93 4.85 -3.86 2.81
CA MET A 93 6.20 -3.29 2.70
C MET A 93 6.69 -2.66 4.02
N PRO A 94 5.94 -1.78 4.72
CA PRO A 94 6.41 -1.15 5.95
C PRO A 94 6.70 -2.17 7.06
N TYR A 95 5.83 -3.16 7.21
CA TYR A 95 6.02 -4.24 8.18
C TYR A 95 7.21 -5.10 7.82
N THR A 96 7.39 -5.38 6.51
CA THR A 96 8.53 -6.16 6.10
C THR A 96 9.82 -5.40 6.42
N TYR A 97 9.95 -4.16 5.97
CA TYR A 97 11.16 -3.33 6.16
C TYR A 97 11.39 -2.82 7.59
N LEU A 98 10.71 -3.39 8.60
CA LEU A 98 10.85 -3.02 10.02
C LEU A 98 10.54 -1.54 10.29
N MET A 99 9.71 -0.93 9.44
CA MET A 99 9.29 0.46 9.57
C MET A 99 8.08 0.60 10.50
N THR A 100 7.38 -0.50 10.76
CA THR A 100 6.26 -0.58 11.71
C THR A 100 6.22 -1.96 12.36
N ASP A 101 5.84 -2.00 13.62
CA ASP A 101 5.59 -3.24 14.35
C ASP A 101 4.16 -3.75 14.19
N ARG A 102 3.28 -2.89 13.65
CA ARG A 102 1.89 -3.24 13.41
C ARG A 102 1.78 -4.26 12.29
N ARG A 103 1.25 -5.45 12.63
CA ARG A 103 0.97 -6.50 11.66
C ARG A 103 -0.07 -6.02 10.63
N PRO A 104 0.22 -6.13 9.33
CA PRO A 104 -0.72 -5.76 8.27
C PRO A 104 -1.91 -6.74 8.23
N ALA A 105 -3.05 -6.26 7.77
CA ALA A 105 -4.23 -7.10 7.59
C ALA A 105 -3.99 -8.16 6.48
N VAL A 106 -4.72 -9.27 6.56
CA VAL A 106 -4.64 -10.36 5.56
C VAL A 106 -5.17 -9.89 4.20
N LEU A 107 -6.18 -9.03 4.20
CA LEU A 107 -6.70 -8.36 3.02
C LEU A 107 -6.14 -6.94 2.95
N SER A 108 -5.68 -6.53 1.78
CA SER A 108 -5.25 -5.14 1.54
C SER A 108 -6.46 -4.27 1.28
N ASP A 109 -6.56 -3.15 1.98
CA ASP A 109 -7.49 -2.09 1.63
C ASP A 109 -7.08 -1.45 0.28
N PRO A 110 -8.04 -1.07 -0.57
CA PRO A 110 -7.74 -0.44 -1.85
C PRO A 110 -7.01 0.89 -1.62
N VAL A 111 -5.83 1.02 -2.22
CA VAL A 111 -4.98 2.22 -2.06
C VAL A 111 -5.39 3.24 -3.11
N LYS A 112 -5.74 4.45 -2.65
CA LYS A 112 -6.02 5.60 -3.53
C LYS A 112 -4.87 6.60 -3.41
N ILE A 113 -4.13 6.76 -4.50
CA ILE A 113 -3.09 7.80 -4.64
C ILE A 113 -3.74 8.95 -5.38
N PHE A 114 -3.69 10.14 -4.79
CA PHE A 114 -4.15 11.36 -5.41
C PHE A 114 -2.94 12.15 -5.87
N GLU A 115 -2.88 12.48 -7.15
CA GLU A 115 -1.88 13.38 -7.72
C GLU A 115 -2.58 14.71 -8.02
N GLU A 116 -1.94 15.83 -7.67
CA GLU A 116 -2.44 17.15 -8.06
C GLU A 116 -2.27 17.30 -9.57
N THR A 117 -3.38 17.38 -10.30
CA THR A 117 -3.36 17.63 -11.74
C THR A 117 -3.10 19.12 -11.93
N GLY A 118 -1.88 19.45 -12.40
CA GLY A 118 -1.48 20.82 -12.73
C GLY A 118 -2.18 21.38 -13.96
#